data_AF-A0A2G4DV13-F1
#
_entry.id   AF-A0A2G4DV13-F1
#
_cell.length_a   1.000
_cell.length_b   1.000
_cell.length_c   1.000
_cell.angle_alpha   90.00
_cell.angle_beta   90.00
_cell.angle_gamma   90.00
#
_symmetry.space_group_name_H-M   'P 1'
#
loop_
_entity.id
_entity.type
_entity.pdbx_description
1 polymer ?
#
loop_
_entity_poly.entity_id
_entity_poly.type
_entity_poly.pdbx_seq_one_letter_code
_entity_poly.pdbx_strand_id
1 'polypeptide(L)'
;MNNKSNATAELAQTGADLNSLLSAIDRSQAVIEFDLQGNVLYANQNFLDCMGYDLDEIRGRHHRLFCMPDYATSKEYLMFWEKLGTGKFDAGQYQRQAKDGRQIWLQATYNPVMDNNGKPFKIVKFASDVTEVRNRNAEWESKIEAIERSQALIEFSPDGYVLTANSKFLSAMGYTLDEVVGQHHRMFCEPEYSASLVYREFWEKLGKGEYDSNEYKRLSKDGRDVWIQASYNPILDAQGQTYKIVKFATDVTETKLRTMEHEGKVNAINRAQGVIEFDLSGNILSANANFLDLVGYRMEELKNRHHSLFCEPEYVKTTPYREFWGALSSGKFFTGRFMRISKYGQKIWIQATYNPVFNSVGQPYKVVKFATDITAQVELEEAIEAKTQAMDESVTRLMDAIAEVVKTTGDANDQARITQDEAQRGSQTLNEASAAMDTIGKSAEDIQEIIEVISTIAGQTNMLAFNAAIEAARAGEHGLGFSVVADEVRKLAEKSSNATTKINKLIQETVRRINSGSEISRSAGSAFERIVAGVEKTNGAMSTIGAATQEQHHLAERVSELIGELNRIKLATGLGKGLSAPGQVESL
;
A
#
# COMPACT_ATOMS: atom_id res chain seq x y z
N MET A 1 32.57 97.93 -74.85
CA MET A 1 31.26 97.70 -74.18
C MET A 1 31.02 96.25 -73.71
N ASN A 2 32.01 95.32 -73.74
CA ASN A 2 31.78 93.89 -73.43
C ASN A 2 32.07 93.41 -71.99
N ASN A 3 32.54 94.26 -71.06
CA ASN A 3 32.94 93.78 -69.71
C ASN A 3 31.84 93.90 -68.63
N LYS A 4 30.73 94.61 -68.90
CA LYS A 4 29.58 94.68 -67.97
C LYS A 4 28.61 93.50 -68.12
N SER A 5 28.64 92.79 -69.25
CA SER A 5 27.71 91.69 -69.57
C SER A 5 28.07 90.36 -68.90
N ASN A 6 29.37 90.10 -68.62
CA ASN A 6 29.83 88.84 -68.00
C ASN A 6 29.67 88.83 -66.47
N ALA A 7 29.92 89.95 -65.78
CA ALA A 7 29.72 90.04 -64.33
C ALA A 7 28.25 89.87 -63.91
N THR A 8 27.33 90.37 -64.74
CA THR A 8 25.88 90.16 -64.55
C THR A 8 25.44 88.71 -64.78
N ALA A 9 26.12 87.97 -65.66
CA ALA A 9 25.82 86.56 -65.93
C ALA A 9 26.34 85.64 -64.80
N GLU A 10 27.54 85.89 -64.26
CA GLU A 10 28.06 85.16 -63.09
C GLU A 10 27.25 85.44 -61.81
N LEU A 11 26.84 86.69 -61.57
CA LEU A 11 25.96 87.03 -60.45
C LEU A 11 24.57 86.38 -60.60
N ALA A 12 24.03 86.32 -61.81
CA ALA A 12 22.76 85.64 -62.08
C ALA A 12 22.87 84.11 -61.89
N GLN A 13 23.98 83.49 -62.34
CA GLN A 13 24.24 82.06 -62.16
C GLN A 13 24.42 81.71 -60.67
N THR A 14 25.20 82.50 -59.94
CA THR A 14 25.43 82.31 -58.50
C THR A 14 24.13 82.48 -57.70
N GLY A 15 23.27 83.43 -58.09
CA GLY A 15 21.94 83.61 -57.50
C GLY A 15 20.99 82.44 -57.81
N ALA A 16 21.05 81.89 -59.02
CA ALA A 16 20.25 80.72 -59.42
C ALA A 16 20.68 79.44 -58.69
N ASP A 17 21.98 79.22 -58.50
CA ASP A 17 22.52 78.08 -57.76
C ASP A 17 22.19 78.17 -56.26
N LEU A 18 22.30 79.36 -55.65
CA LEU A 18 21.91 79.59 -54.26
C LEU A 18 20.40 79.35 -54.05
N ASN A 19 19.56 79.82 -54.97
CA ASN A 19 18.11 79.57 -54.93
C ASN A 19 17.78 78.08 -55.10
N SER A 20 18.55 77.35 -55.92
CA SER A 20 18.37 75.91 -56.11
C SER A 20 18.75 75.11 -54.87
N LEU A 21 19.86 75.49 -54.21
CA LEU A 21 20.30 74.89 -52.95
C LEU A 21 19.29 75.15 -51.82
N LEU A 22 18.84 76.40 -51.68
CA LEU A 22 17.82 76.79 -50.71
C LEU A 22 16.52 76.01 -50.95
N SER A 23 16.10 75.88 -52.22
CA SER A 23 14.92 75.08 -52.58
C SER A 23 15.09 73.58 -52.27
N ALA A 24 16.30 73.01 -52.37
CA ALA A 24 16.55 71.62 -52.01
C ALA A 24 16.46 71.37 -50.49
N ILE A 25 16.98 72.30 -49.69
CA ILE A 25 16.84 72.26 -48.24
C ILE A 25 15.38 72.48 -47.83
N ASP A 26 14.70 73.44 -48.48
CA ASP A 26 13.30 73.76 -48.24
C ASP A 26 12.37 72.55 -48.46
N ARG A 27 12.64 71.75 -49.50
CA ARG A 27 11.89 70.51 -49.76
C ARG A 27 12.17 69.37 -48.79
N SER A 28 13.34 69.34 -48.15
CA SER A 28 13.79 68.17 -47.37
C SER A 28 13.77 68.37 -45.86
N GLN A 29 13.72 69.61 -45.37
CA GLN A 29 13.75 69.94 -43.95
C GLN A 29 12.66 70.94 -43.59
N ALA A 30 12.23 70.92 -42.33
CA ALA A 30 11.38 71.97 -41.77
C ALA A 30 12.24 73.22 -41.54
N VAL A 31 11.88 74.32 -42.19
CA VAL A 31 12.59 75.60 -42.12
C VAL A 31 11.67 76.69 -41.58
N ILE A 32 12.17 77.46 -40.62
CA ILE A 32 11.47 78.65 -40.11
C ILE A 32 12.47 79.77 -39.83
N GLU A 33 12.09 80.98 -40.22
CA GLU A 33 12.89 82.20 -40.05
C GLU A 33 12.27 83.12 -39.01
N PHE A 34 13.12 83.76 -38.21
CA PHE A 34 12.72 84.74 -37.21
C PHE A 34 13.52 86.03 -37.36
N ASP A 35 12.93 87.14 -36.93
CA ASP A 35 13.71 88.34 -36.61
C ASP A 35 14.56 88.12 -35.34
N LEU A 36 15.39 89.10 -34.99
CA LEU A 36 16.25 89.00 -33.81
C LEU A 36 15.48 89.06 -32.48
N GLN A 37 14.22 89.49 -32.51
CA GLN A 37 13.32 89.51 -31.36
C GLN A 37 12.56 88.18 -31.22
N GLY A 38 12.73 87.26 -32.17
CA GLY A 38 12.11 85.94 -32.19
C GLY A 38 10.71 85.91 -32.78
N ASN A 39 10.29 86.92 -33.55
CA ASN A 39 9.04 86.90 -34.30
C ASN A 39 9.22 86.20 -35.64
N VAL A 40 8.25 85.37 -36.03
CA VAL A 40 8.30 84.60 -37.27
C VAL A 40 8.22 85.51 -38.49
N LEU A 41 9.20 85.39 -39.38
CA LEU A 41 9.23 86.08 -40.67
C LEU A 41 8.63 85.22 -41.77
N TYR A 42 8.99 83.94 -41.78
CA TYR A 42 8.67 82.95 -42.80
C TYR A 42 8.75 81.55 -42.20
N ALA A 43 7.97 80.60 -42.70
CA ALA A 43 8.13 79.18 -42.45
C ALA A 43 7.74 78.40 -43.71
N ASN A 44 8.42 77.30 -43.97
CA ASN A 44 8.13 76.46 -45.13
C ASN A 44 7.05 75.42 -44.82
N GLN A 45 6.54 74.77 -45.87
CA GLN A 45 5.44 73.81 -45.72
C GLN A 45 5.79 72.65 -44.78
N ASN A 46 7.03 72.14 -44.83
CA ASN A 46 7.50 71.08 -43.94
C ASN A 46 7.40 71.47 -42.45
N PHE A 47 7.74 72.72 -42.10
CA PHE A 47 7.59 73.22 -40.73
C PHE A 47 6.12 73.41 -40.35
N LEU A 48 5.33 73.97 -41.26
CA LEU A 48 3.89 74.21 -41.07
C LEU A 48 3.13 72.90 -40.85
N ASP A 49 3.36 71.89 -41.69
CA ASP A 49 2.74 70.57 -41.59
C ASP A 49 3.14 69.86 -40.30
N CYS A 50 4.42 69.92 -39.93
CA CYS A 50 4.92 69.35 -38.69
C CYS A 50 4.24 69.99 -37.46
N MET A 51 4.14 71.32 -37.43
CA MET A 51 3.60 72.06 -36.28
C MET A 51 2.07 72.27 -36.33
N GLY A 52 1.42 71.97 -37.45
CA GLY A 52 -0.03 72.09 -37.66
C GLY A 52 -0.56 73.51 -37.77
N TYR A 53 0.27 74.48 -38.20
CA TYR A 53 -0.13 75.88 -38.35
C TYR A 53 -0.12 76.31 -39.81
N ASP A 54 -0.92 77.32 -40.17
CA ASP A 54 -0.76 78.06 -41.42
C ASP A 54 0.21 79.24 -41.24
N LEU A 55 0.90 79.65 -42.32
CA LEU A 55 1.89 80.74 -42.23
C LEU A 55 1.30 82.03 -41.69
N ASP A 56 0.09 82.39 -42.12
CA ASP A 56 -0.59 83.62 -41.72
C ASP A 56 -0.96 83.64 -40.23
N GLU A 57 -1.07 82.47 -39.59
CA GLU A 57 -1.38 82.37 -38.16
C GLU A 57 -0.15 82.63 -37.28
N ILE A 58 1.03 82.30 -37.79
CA ILE A 58 2.29 82.37 -37.04
C ILE A 58 3.15 83.56 -37.42
N ARG A 59 2.99 84.12 -38.62
CA ARG A 59 3.79 85.26 -39.09
C ARG A 59 3.61 86.47 -38.17
N GLY A 60 4.71 87.06 -37.73
CA GLY A 60 4.73 88.14 -36.75
C GLY A 60 4.46 87.70 -35.30
N ARG A 61 4.09 86.44 -35.04
CA ARG A 61 4.02 85.89 -33.68
C ARG A 61 5.41 85.50 -33.20
N HIS A 62 5.61 85.55 -31.89
CA HIS A 62 6.88 85.17 -31.29
C HIS A 62 7.01 83.63 -31.18
N HIS A 63 8.21 83.10 -31.45
CA HIS A 63 8.62 81.69 -31.30
C HIS A 63 8.12 80.98 -30.04
N ARG A 64 7.88 81.70 -28.94
CA ARG A 64 7.33 81.15 -27.69
C ARG A 64 6.00 80.42 -27.89
N LEU A 65 5.27 80.76 -28.96
CA LEU A 65 4.06 80.07 -29.40
C LEU A 65 4.27 78.55 -29.54
N PHE A 66 5.45 78.13 -29.99
CA PHE A 66 5.77 76.72 -30.22
C PHE A 66 6.36 76.01 -28.99
N CYS A 67 6.48 76.70 -27.87
CA CYS A 67 7.17 76.20 -26.67
C CYS A 67 6.17 75.83 -25.58
N MET A 68 6.53 74.89 -24.71
CA MET A 68 5.75 74.62 -23.49
C MET A 68 5.72 75.88 -22.59
N PRO A 69 4.61 76.17 -21.90
CA PRO A 69 4.47 77.39 -21.08
C PRO A 69 5.60 77.60 -20.06
N ASP A 70 6.02 76.54 -19.37
CA ASP A 70 7.07 76.61 -18.36
C ASP A 70 8.44 76.96 -18.98
N TYR A 71 8.75 76.40 -20.15
CA TYR A 71 9.99 76.72 -20.85
C TYR A 71 9.95 78.15 -21.44
N ALA A 72 8.82 78.57 -22.01
CA ALA A 72 8.67 79.89 -22.62
C ALA A 72 8.90 81.07 -21.65
N THR A 73 8.78 80.83 -20.34
CA THR A 73 8.99 81.83 -19.28
C THR A 73 10.30 81.63 -18.51
N SER A 74 11.08 80.62 -18.87
CA SER A 74 12.33 80.24 -18.21
C SER A 74 13.49 81.20 -18.50
N LYS A 75 14.49 81.22 -17.61
CA LYS A 75 15.72 82.00 -17.81
C LYS A 75 16.52 81.44 -18.99
N GLU A 76 16.47 80.12 -19.17
CA GLU A 76 17.11 79.38 -20.25
C GLU A 76 16.60 79.83 -21.62
N TYR A 77 15.30 80.08 -21.74
CA TYR A 77 14.69 80.59 -22.97
C TYR A 77 15.13 82.02 -23.31
N LEU A 78 15.29 82.88 -22.30
CA LEU A 78 15.82 84.24 -22.50
C LEU A 78 17.27 84.21 -22.96
N MET A 79 18.11 83.41 -22.30
CA MET A 79 19.52 83.24 -22.66
C MET A 79 19.69 82.65 -24.07
N PHE A 80 18.77 81.77 -24.49
CA PHE A 80 18.74 81.21 -25.84
C PHE A 80 18.61 82.30 -26.91
N TRP A 81 17.67 83.25 -26.77
CA TRP A 81 17.51 84.34 -27.73
C TRP A 81 18.62 85.38 -27.65
N GLU A 82 19.14 85.67 -26.45
CA GLU A 82 20.33 86.52 -26.28
C GLU A 82 21.54 85.94 -27.02
N LYS A 83 21.79 84.64 -26.86
CA LYS A 83 22.85 83.90 -27.56
C LYS A 83 22.72 84.04 -29.09
N LEU A 84 21.53 83.79 -29.63
CA LEU A 84 21.26 83.92 -31.07
C LEU A 84 21.44 85.37 -31.56
N GLY A 85 20.99 86.35 -30.77
CA GLY A 85 21.12 87.78 -31.08
C GLY A 85 22.57 88.27 -31.12
N THR A 86 23.49 87.62 -30.39
CA THR A 86 24.94 87.88 -30.50
C THR A 86 25.62 87.18 -31.68
N GLY A 87 24.86 86.44 -32.49
CA GLY A 87 25.38 85.75 -33.67
C GLY A 87 25.85 84.31 -33.45
N LYS A 88 25.66 83.73 -32.25
CA LYS A 88 26.03 82.34 -31.95
C LYS A 88 24.88 81.38 -32.24
N PHE A 89 25.13 80.30 -32.98
CA PHE A 89 24.12 79.27 -33.27
C PHE A 89 23.82 78.36 -32.07
N ASP A 90 22.68 77.65 -32.12
CA ASP A 90 22.30 76.63 -31.12
C ASP A 90 21.76 75.36 -31.78
N ALA A 91 22.15 74.19 -31.29
CA ALA A 91 21.83 72.90 -31.90
C ALA A 91 21.50 71.85 -30.82
N GLY A 92 20.44 71.07 -31.04
CA GLY A 92 19.98 70.08 -30.07
C GLY A 92 18.65 69.44 -30.43
N GLN A 93 18.09 68.66 -29.50
CA GLN A 93 16.72 68.16 -29.57
C GLN A 93 15.83 68.99 -28.66
N TYR A 94 14.75 69.52 -29.22
CA TYR A 94 13.88 70.44 -28.52
C TYR A 94 12.45 69.92 -28.53
N GLN A 95 11.85 69.89 -27.34
CA GLN A 95 10.43 69.66 -27.21
C GLN A 95 9.67 70.94 -27.62
N ARG A 96 8.68 70.78 -28.49
CA ARG A 96 7.80 71.84 -28.98
C ARG A 96 6.36 71.39 -28.92
N GLN A 97 5.44 72.35 -28.97
CA GLN A 97 4.01 72.11 -28.97
C GLN A 97 3.42 72.55 -30.31
N ALA A 98 2.74 71.63 -30.99
CA ALA A 98 1.96 71.90 -32.18
C ALA A 98 0.63 72.59 -31.83
N LYS A 99 -0.06 73.13 -32.84
CA LYS A 99 -1.34 73.85 -32.69
C LYS A 99 -2.41 73.06 -31.94
N ASP A 100 -2.47 71.76 -32.20
CA ASP A 100 -3.43 70.81 -31.61
C ASP A 100 -3.02 70.32 -30.21
N GLY A 101 -1.91 70.83 -29.66
CA GLY A 101 -1.39 70.45 -28.36
C GLY A 101 -0.45 69.24 -28.37
N ARG A 102 -0.23 68.57 -29.53
CA ARG A 102 0.73 67.47 -29.64
C ARG A 102 2.13 67.95 -29.25
N GLN A 103 2.81 67.12 -28.46
CA GLN A 103 4.21 67.34 -28.12
C GLN A 103 5.09 66.73 -29.20
N ILE A 104 5.96 67.54 -29.79
CA ILE A 104 6.85 67.14 -30.89
C ILE A 104 8.29 67.34 -30.45
N TRP A 105 9.13 66.35 -30.75
CA TRP A 105 10.57 66.44 -30.57
C TRP A 105 11.23 66.80 -31.90
N LEU A 106 11.82 68.00 -31.96
CA LEU A 106 12.53 68.47 -33.13
C LEU A 106 14.03 68.42 -32.89
N GLN A 107 14.76 67.63 -33.69
CA GLN A 107 16.19 67.80 -33.82
C GLN A 107 16.43 69.03 -34.69
N ALA A 108 16.98 70.10 -34.13
CA ALA A 108 17.07 71.38 -34.82
C ALA A 108 18.38 72.11 -34.62
N THR A 109 18.68 72.99 -35.57
CA THR A 109 19.77 73.98 -35.50
C THR A 109 19.19 75.37 -35.77
N TYR A 110 19.48 76.33 -34.89
CA TYR A 110 19.07 77.74 -35.00
C TYR A 110 20.31 78.55 -35.38
N ASN A 111 20.32 79.13 -36.58
CA ASN A 111 21.49 79.73 -37.20
C ASN A 111 21.25 81.22 -37.49
N PRO A 112 21.94 82.14 -36.79
CA PRO A 112 21.92 83.57 -37.13
C PRO A 112 22.51 83.84 -38.51
N VAL A 113 21.79 84.58 -39.35
CA VAL A 113 22.25 85.04 -40.67
C VAL A 113 22.81 86.44 -40.54
N MET A 114 24.03 86.64 -41.04
CA MET A 114 24.78 87.89 -40.93
C MET A 114 24.56 88.79 -42.16
N ASP A 115 24.55 90.10 -41.95
CA ASP A 115 24.59 91.08 -43.03
C ASP A 115 26.03 91.26 -43.57
N ASN A 116 26.21 92.11 -44.58
CA ASN A 116 27.52 92.38 -45.18
C ASN A 116 28.53 93.04 -44.22
N ASN A 117 28.08 93.52 -43.06
CA ASN A 117 28.92 94.09 -42.00
C ASN A 117 29.18 93.09 -40.86
N GLY A 118 28.75 91.83 -41.01
CA GLY A 118 28.92 90.77 -40.01
C GLY A 118 27.94 90.86 -38.83
N LYS A 119 26.89 91.70 -38.91
CA LYS A 119 25.88 91.82 -37.87
C LYS A 119 24.72 90.85 -38.14
N PRO A 120 24.25 90.06 -37.16
CA PRO A 120 23.09 89.21 -37.36
C PRO A 120 21.85 90.06 -37.67
N PHE A 121 21.05 89.66 -38.66
CA PHE A 121 19.82 90.37 -39.02
C PHE A 121 18.57 89.48 -39.01
N LYS A 122 18.72 88.15 -39.09
CA LYS A 122 17.63 87.17 -38.92
C LYS A 122 18.18 85.84 -38.42
N ILE A 123 17.30 84.96 -37.92
CA ILE A 123 17.64 83.60 -37.51
C ILE A 123 16.93 82.60 -38.42
N VAL A 124 17.65 81.62 -38.98
CA VAL A 124 17.05 80.50 -39.74
C VAL A 124 17.20 79.23 -38.92
N LYS A 125 16.09 78.54 -38.68
CA LYS A 125 16.06 77.24 -38.01
C LYS A 125 15.83 76.14 -39.04
N PHE A 126 16.68 75.11 -39.00
CA PHE A 126 16.45 73.83 -39.68
C PHE A 126 16.04 72.80 -38.66
N ALA A 127 15.01 72.01 -38.96
CA ALA A 127 14.49 70.99 -38.04
C ALA A 127 14.08 69.70 -38.77
N SER A 128 14.20 68.60 -38.03
CA SER A 128 13.64 67.30 -38.38
C SER A 128 12.84 66.76 -37.20
N ASP A 129 11.64 66.27 -37.48
CA ASP A 129 10.81 65.59 -36.49
C ASP A 129 11.39 64.21 -36.17
N VAL A 130 11.76 64.00 -34.90
CA VAL A 130 12.33 62.74 -34.40
C VAL A 130 11.40 62.05 -33.39
N THR A 131 10.15 62.50 -33.28
CA THR A 131 9.19 62.04 -32.28
C THR A 131 8.92 60.53 -32.38
N GLU A 132 8.65 60.02 -33.58
CA GLU A 132 8.35 58.60 -33.80
C GLU A 132 9.56 57.71 -33.46
N VAL A 133 10.75 58.09 -33.92
CA VAL A 133 12.00 57.35 -33.65
C VAL A 133 12.28 57.31 -32.15
N ARG A 134 12.13 58.44 -31.45
CA ARG A 134 12.33 58.53 -30.01
C ARG A 134 11.33 57.68 -29.23
N ASN A 135 10.04 57.77 -29.57
CA ASN A 135 8.99 56.97 -28.93
C ASN A 135 9.21 55.48 -29.14
N ARG A 136 9.59 55.07 -30.35
CA ARG A 136 9.90 53.68 -30.66
C ARG A 136 11.08 53.17 -29.84
N ASN A 137 12.14 53.97 -29.68
CA ASN A 137 13.28 53.61 -28.84
C ASN A 137 12.89 53.47 -27.37
N ALA A 138 12.10 54.40 -26.83
CA ALA A 138 11.60 54.31 -25.46
C ALA A 138 10.69 53.09 -25.23
N GLU A 139 9.87 52.74 -26.23
CA GLU A 139 9.06 51.52 -26.21
C GLU A 139 9.93 50.26 -26.20
N TRP A 140 10.98 50.22 -27.03
CA TRP A 140 11.94 49.10 -27.04
C TRP A 140 12.66 48.94 -25.71
N GLU A 141 13.18 50.03 -25.14
CA GLU A 141 13.81 50.02 -23.82
C GLU A 141 12.85 49.48 -22.75
N SER A 142 11.60 49.95 -22.76
CA SER A 142 10.57 49.49 -21.83
C SER A 142 10.24 48.00 -21.98
N LYS A 143 10.22 47.49 -23.23
CA LYS A 143 9.99 46.06 -23.51
C LYS A 143 11.14 45.19 -23.00
N ILE A 144 12.39 45.61 -23.20
CA ILE A 144 13.56 44.89 -22.69
C ILE A 144 13.56 44.88 -21.16
N GLU A 145 13.27 46.01 -20.53
CA GLU A 145 13.19 46.10 -19.07
C GLU A 145 12.08 45.20 -18.50
N ALA A 146 10.93 45.10 -19.18
CA ALA A 146 9.86 44.18 -18.77
C ALA A 146 10.29 42.70 -18.83
N ILE A 147 11.10 42.32 -19.83
CA ILE A 147 11.68 40.97 -19.94
C ILE A 147 12.69 40.76 -18.80
N GLU A 148 13.61 41.70 -18.57
CA GLU A 148 14.63 41.59 -17.51
C GLU A 148 14.04 41.49 -16.10
N ARG A 149 12.87 42.12 -15.86
CA ARG A 149 12.17 42.01 -14.57
C ARG A 149 11.56 40.63 -14.33
N SER A 150 11.19 39.91 -15.39
CA SER A 150 10.44 38.65 -15.31
C SER A 150 11.29 37.40 -15.54
N GLN A 151 12.41 37.49 -16.26
CA GLN A 151 13.26 36.35 -16.63
C GLN A 151 14.70 36.52 -16.14
N ALA A 152 15.39 35.40 -15.92
CA ALA A 152 16.84 35.42 -15.72
C ALA A 152 17.53 35.68 -17.06
N LEU A 153 18.40 36.68 -17.09
CA LEU A 153 19.15 37.10 -18.27
C LEU A 153 20.64 37.09 -18.00
N ILE A 154 21.40 36.55 -18.94
CA ILE A 154 22.86 36.62 -18.95
C ILE A 154 23.36 36.75 -20.38
N GLU A 155 24.34 37.63 -20.59
CA GLU A 155 24.97 37.84 -21.88
C GLU A 155 26.37 37.24 -21.89
N PHE A 156 26.75 36.66 -23.02
CA PHE A 156 28.07 36.10 -23.25
C PHE A 156 28.69 36.69 -24.51
N SER A 157 30.03 36.71 -24.55
CA SER A 157 30.76 36.83 -25.81
C SER A 157 30.49 35.61 -26.70
N PRO A 158 30.80 35.68 -28.01
CA PRO A 158 30.66 34.52 -28.91
C PRO A 158 31.47 33.30 -28.44
N ASP A 159 32.58 33.51 -27.71
CA ASP A 159 33.42 32.45 -27.14
C ASP A 159 32.96 31.97 -25.76
N GLY A 160 31.83 32.48 -25.25
CA GLY A 160 31.19 31.99 -24.02
C GLY A 160 31.67 32.60 -22.71
N TYR A 161 32.30 33.78 -22.75
CA TYR A 161 32.65 34.55 -21.55
C TYR A 161 31.52 35.48 -21.15
N VAL A 162 31.18 35.54 -19.86
CA VAL A 162 30.09 36.38 -19.34
C VAL A 162 30.43 37.85 -19.50
N LEU A 163 29.51 38.61 -20.12
CA LEU A 163 29.59 40.06 -20.27
C LEU A 163 28.82 40.77 -19.16
N THR A 164 27.59 40.31 -18.88
CA THR A 164 26.73 40.84 -17.82
C THR A 164 25.62 39.83 -17.50
N ALA A 165 24.99 39.98 -16.33
CA ALA A 165 23.85 39.18 -15.92
C ALA A 165 22.91 40.01 -15.04
N ASN A 166 21.61 39.74 -15.13
CA ASN A 166 20.63 40.42 -14.28
C ASN A 166 20.52 39.75 -12.90
N SER A 167 19.85 40.44 -11.97
CA SER A 167 19.72 39.99 -10.58
C SER A 167 18.97 38.66 -10.44
N LYS A 168 18.06 38.33 -11.36
CA LYS A 168 17.32 37.07 -11.39
C LYS A 168 18.23 35.88 -11.69
N PHE A 169 19.11 36.00 -12.69
CA PHE A 169 20.08 34.95 -13.00
C PHE A 169 21.06 34.74 -11.85
N LEU A 170 21.61 35.83 -11.32
CA LEU A 170 22.56 35.82 -10.22
C LEU A 170 21.98 35.17 -8.96
N SER A 171 20.73 35.52 -8.61
CA SER A 171 20.02 34.95 -7.46
C SER A 171 19.76 33.44 -7.63
N ALA A 172 19.34 33.00 -8.82
CA ALA A 172 19.09 31.59 -9.10
C ALA A 172 20.38 30.75 -9.00
N MET A 173 21.50 31.28 -9.50
CA MET A 173 22.79 30.58 -9.52
C MET A 173 23.62 30.78 -8.24
N GLY A 174 23.25 31.73 -7.37
CA GLY A 174 23.94 32.01 -6.11
C GLY A 174 25.27 32.77 -6.26
N TYR A 175 25.46 33.49 -7.34
CA TYR A 175 26.67 34.29 -7.61
C TYR A 175 26.38 35.79 -7.55
N THR A 176 27.42 36.59 -7.35
CA THR A 176 27.39 38.04 -7.59
C THR A 176 27.86 38.37 -9.02
N LEU A 177 27.57 39.57 -9.51
CA LEU A 177 27.96 39.97 -10.88
C LEU A 177 29.48 39.94 -11.06
N ASP A 178 30.22 40.46 -10.09
CA ASP A 178 31.69 40.53 -10.13
C ASP A 178 32.36 39.14 -10.16
N GLU A 179 31.68 38.12 -9.62
CA GLU A 179 32.17 36.74 -9.63
C GLU A 179 31.99 36.04 -10.97
N VAL A 180 31.03 36.47 -11.78
CA VAL A 180 30.71 35.80 -13.05
C VAL A 180 31.27 36.54 -14.26
N VAL A 181 31.37 37.87 -14.23
CA VAL A 181 31.86 38.67 -15.37
C VAL A 181 33.30 38.26 -15.72
N GLY A 182 33.54 38.05 -17.02
CA GLY A 182 34.82 37.58 -17.54
C GLY A 182 35.11 36.10 -17.32
N GLN A 183 34.27 35.37 -16.58
CA GLN A 183 34.37 33.92 -16.46
C GLN A 183 33.68 33.23 -17.64
N HIS A 184 34.12 32.02 -17.98
CA HIS A 184 33.51 31.24 -19.04
C HIS A 184 32.28 30.48 -18.51
N HIS A 185 31.21 30.40 -19.32
CA HIS A 185 29.94 29.69 -19.03
C HIS A 185 30.10 28.28 -18.40
N ARG A 186 31.21 27.59 -18.65
CA ARG A 186 31.51 26.25 -18.10
C ARG A 186 31.50 26.22 -16.57
N MET A 187 31.70 27.35 -15.90
CA MET A 187 31.60 27.44 -14.44
C MET A 187 30.22 27.04 -13.89
N PHE A 188 29.17 27.15 -14.72
CA PHE A 188 27.81 26.78 -14.36
C PHE A 188 27.47 25.33 -14.75
N CYS A 189 28.41 24.57 -15.28
CA CYS A 189 28.18 23.24 -15.84
C CYS A 189 28.90 22.16 -15.03
N GLU A 190 28.38 20.93 -15.09
CA GLU A 190 29.09 19.76 -14.57
C GLU A 190 30.43 19.58 -15.32
N PRO A 191 31.52 19.21 -14.62
CA PRO A 191 32.84 19.04 -15.22
C PRO A 191 32.83 18.11 -16.45
N GLU A 192 32.13 16.98 -16.36
CA GLU A 192 32.01 15.98 -17.41
C GLU A 192 31.33 16.55 -18.66
N TYR A 193 30.24 17.30 -18.49
CA TYR A 193 29.55 17.95 -19.60
C TYR A 193 30.41 19.03 -20.25
N SER A 194 31.07 19.87 -19.44
CA SER A 194 31.92 20.95 -19.96
C SER A 194 33.13 20.47 -20.77
N ALA A 195 33.58 19.24 -20.53
CA ALA A 195 34.66 18.58 -21.27
C ALA A 195 34.18 17.85 -22.54
N SER A 196 32.87 17.71 -22.74
CA SER A 196 32.29 16.92 -23.83
C SER A 196 32.43 17.59 -25.20
N LEU A 197 32.30 16.79 -26.28
CA LEU A 197 32.22 17.30 -27.64
C LEU A 197 30.93 18.12 -27.85
N VAL A 198 29.82 17.67 -27.27
CA VAL A 198 28.51 18.34 -27.35
C VAL A 198 28.58 19.77 -26.82
N TYR A 199 29.33 20.02 -25.74
CA TYR A 199 29.52 21.37 -25.21
C TYR A 199 30.30 22.29 -26.15
N ARG A 200 31.28 21.76 -26.89
CA ARG A 200 32.04 22.52 -27.88
C ARG A 200 31.19 22.85 -29.10
N GLU A 201 30.49 21.86 -29.64
CA GLU A 201 29.56 22.04 -30.77
C GLU A 201 28.44 23.03 -30.43
N PHE A 202 27.98 23.06 -29.18
CA PHE A 202 27.00 24.04 -28.70
C PHE A 202 27.49 25.49 -28.88
N TRP A 203 28.73 25.82 -28.49
CA TRP A 203 29.27 27.17 -28.68
C TRP A 203 29.60 27.48 -30.15
N GLU A 204 30.09 26.50 -30.91
CA GLU A 204 30.30 26.67 -32.35
C GLU A 204 28.99 26.97 -33.11
N LYS A 205 27.91 26.30 -32.73
CA LYS A 205 26.56 26.55 -33.25
C LYS A 205 26.10 27.98 -32.95
N LEU A 206 26.21 28.42 -31.70
CA LEU A 206 25.86 29.78 -31.29
C LEU A 206 26.70 30.84 -32.03
N GLY A 207 28.01 30.61 -32.21
CA GLY A 207 28.89 31.52 -32.95
C GLY A 207 28.48 31.71 -34.41
N LYS A 208 27.90 30.68 -35.05
CA LYS A 208 27.37 30.73 -36.42
C LYS A 208 26.03 31.47 -36.54
N GLY A 209 25.46 31.94 -35.43
CA GLY A 209 24.18 32.65 -35.40
C GLY A 209 22.97 31.75 -35.19
N GLU A 210 23.16 30.45 -34.92
CA GLU A 210 22.07 29.51 -34.65
C GLU A 210 21.72 29.49 -33.16
N TYR A 211 20.45 29.69 -32.81
CA TYR A 211 20.00 29.63 -31.42
C TYR A 211 19.85 28.19 -30.89
N ASP A 212 19.86 28.03 -29.57
CA ASP A 212 19.61 26.75 -28.89
C ASP A 212 18.65 26.92 -27.71
N SER A 213 17.67 26.03 -27.58
CA SER A 213 16.65 26.11 -26.52
C SER A 213 16.31 24.73 -25.98
N ASN A 214 16.44 24.55 -24.66
CA ASN A 214 16.16 23.28 -23.98
C ASN A 214 15.99 23.49 -22.45
N GLU A 215 15.71 22.41 -21.73
CA GLU A 215 15.95 22.33 -20.29
C GLU A 215 17.40 21.90 -20.04
N TYR A 216 18.09 22.61 -19.18
CA TYR A 216 19.47 22.30 -18.84
C TYR A 216 19.67 22.23 -17.34
N LYS A 217 20.44 21.22 -16.93
CA LYS A 217 20.99 21.14 -15.59
C LYS A 217 22.22 22.05 -15.49
N ARG A 218 22.29 22.86 -14.44
CA ARG A 218 23.41 23.74 -14.11
C ARG A 218 23.78 23.58 -12.64
N LEU A 219 24.98 24.02 -12.30
CA LEU A 219 25.50 24.03 -10.94
C LEU A 219 25.57 25.46 -10.41
N SER A 220 24.93 25.68 -9.27
CA SER A 220 25.08 26.93 -8.51
C SER A 220 26.45 26.98 -7.81
N LYS A 221 26.77 28.14 -7.23
CA LYS A 221 28.02 28.39 -6.49
C LYS A 221 28.28 27.40 -5.35
N ASP A 222 27.22 26.98 -4.67
CA ASP A 222 27.25 26.03 -3.56
C ASP A 222 27.15 24.56 -4.01
N GLY A 223 27.18 24.29 -5.32
CA GLY A 223 27.15 22.95 -5.90
C GLY A 223 25.77 22.31 -5.96
N ARG A 224 24.68 23.08 -5.78
CA ARG A 224 23.32 22.57 -5.96
C ARG A 224 22.97 22.47 -7.44
N ASP A 225 22.16 21.46 -7.75
CA ASP A 225 21.55 21.30 -9.05
C ASP A 225 20.48 22.36 -9.28
N VAL A 226 20.63 23.13 -10.35
CA VAL A 226 19.66 24.12 -10.82
C VAL A 226 19.18 23.71 -12.21
N TRP A 227 17.89 23.44 -12.36
CA TRP A 227 17.28 23.18 -13.65
C TRP A 227 16.73 24.46 -14.24
N ILE A 228 17.17 24.81 -15.43
CA ILE A 228 16.70 26.00 -16.15
C ILE A 228 16.08 25.61 -17.49
N GLN A 229 14.91 26.17 -17.79
CA GLN A 229 14.41 26.23 -19.15
C GLN A 229 15.00 27.48 -19.79
N ALA A 230 15.86 27.33 -20.80
CA ALA A 230 16.61 28.45 -21.34
C ALA A 230 16.68 28.45 -22.86
N SER A 231 16.79 29.65 -23.44
CA SER A 231 17.13 29.87 -24.84
C SER A 231 18.38 30.76 -24.95
N TYR A 232 19.34 30.33 -25.75
CA TYR A 232 20.58 31.06 -26.05
C TYR A 232 20.45 31.63 -27.45
N ASN A 233 20.43 32.96 -27.56
CA ASN A 233 20.05 33.68 -28.77
C ASN A 233 21.24 34.55 -29.23
N PRO A 234 21.90 34.20 -30.35
CA PRO A 234 22.93 35.03 -30.95
C PRO A 234 22.38 36.39 -31.41
N ILE A 235 23.12 37.46 -31.14
CA ILE A 235 22.82 38.81 -31.61
C ILE A 235 23.84 39.18 -32.69
N LEU A 236 23.32 39.55 -33.86
CA LEU A 236 24.09 39.81 -35.06
C LEU A 236 24.38 41.30 -35.21
N ASP A 237 25.55 41.63 -35.76
CA ASP A 237 25.90 42.98 -36.18
C ASP A 237 25.30 43.34 -37.56
N ALA A 238 25.60 44.53 -38.06
CA ALA A 238 25.12 45.00 -39.37
C ALA A 238 25.68 44.19 -40.56
N GLN A 239 26.71 43.38 -40.35
CA GLN A 239 27.34 42.50 -41.32
C GLN A 239 26.85 41.04 -41.17
N GLY A 240 25.95 40.76 -40.23
CA GLY A 240 25.39 39.43 -39.97
C GLY A 240 26.29 38.52 -39.13
N GLN A 241 27.35 39.05 -38.51
CA GLN A 241 28.24 38.30 -37.64
C GLN A 241 27.76 38.36 -36.20
N THR A 242 27.81 37.22 -35.50
CA THR A 242 27.47 37.15 -34.07
C THR A 242 28.49 37.91 -33.24
N TYR A 243 28.07 38.95 -32.52
CA TYR A 243 28.96 39.70 -31.62
C TYR A 243 28.65 39.49 -30.13
N LYS A 244 27.46 38.96 -29.79
CA LYS A 244 27.12 38.52 -28.42
C LYS A 244 26.04 37.44 -28.44
N ILE A 245 25.93 36.69 -27.35
CA ILE A 245 24.86 35.71 -27.10
C ILE A 245 24.04 36.19 -25.91
N VAL A 246 22.72 36.32 -26.07
CA VAL A 246 21.79 36.64 -24.98
C VAL A 246 21.03 35.39 -24.59
N LYS A 247 21.14 35.00 -23.32
CA LYS A 247 20.41 33.87 -22.77
C LYS A 247 19.25 34.35 -21.91
N PHE A 248 18.05 33.87 -22.22
CA PHE A 248 16.89 33.98 -21.35
C PHE A 248 16.67 32.65 -20.65
N ALA A 249 16.37 32.68 -19.35
CA ALA A 249 16.17 31.48 -18.56
C ALA A 249 15.06 31.66 -17.52
N THR A 250 14.37 30.55 -17.25
CA THR A 250 13.44 30.40 -16.15
C THR A 250 13.94 29.25 -15.28
N ASP A 251 14.06 29.49 -13.97
CA ASP A 251 14.34 28.41 -13.01
C ASP A 251 13.12 27.51 -12.89
N VAL A 252 13.28 26.23 -13.22
CA VAL A 252 12.26 25.19 -13.18
C VAL A 252 12.63 24.08 -12.20
N THR A 253 13.60 24.31 -11.30
CA THR A 253 14.13 23.31 -10.37
C THR A 253 13.05 22.68 -9.50
N GLU A 254 12.21 23.48 -8.86
CA GLU A 254 11.14 22.98 -8.00
C GLU A 254 10.13 22.12 -8.78
N THR A 255 9.70 22.61 -9.95
CA THR A 255 8.80 21.88 -10.84
C THR A 255 9.40 20.56 -11.30
N LYS A 256 10.69 20.55 -11.68
CA LYS A 256 11.39 19.35 -12.14
C LYS A 256 11.51 18.31 -11.03
N LEU A 257 11.94 18.72 -9.84
CA LEU A 257 12.04 17.83 -8.68
C LEU A 257 10.69 17.26 -8.27
N ARG A 258 9.63 18.07 -8.28
CA ARG A 258 8.26 17.61 -7.97
C ARG A 258 7.79 16.56 -8.98
N THR A 259 8.03 16.77 -10.28
CA THR A 259 7.72 15.79 -11.33
C THR A 259 8.51 14.49 -11.11
N MET A 260 9.81 14.58 -10.85
CA MET A 260 10.64 13.40 -10.56
C MET A 260 10.17 12.65 -9.32
N GLU A 261 9.76 13.35 -8.25
CA GLU A 261 9.21 12.74 -7.05
C GLU A 261 7.88 12.02 -7.33
N HIS A 262 6.99 12.64 -8.10
CA HIS A 262 5.73 12.03 -8.53
C HIS A 262 5.98 10.77 -9.37
N GLU A 263 6.86 10.82 -10.36
CA GLU A 263 7.26 9.66 -11.15
C GLU A 263 7.88 8.56 -10.29
N GLY A 264 8.74 8.92 -9.34
CA GLY A 264 9.32 8.01 -8.36
C GLY A 264 8.27 7.28 -7.53
N LYS A 265 7.26 8.00 -7.03
CA LYS A 265 6.13 7.42 -6.28
C LYS A 265 5.30 6.46 -7.13
N VAL A 266 4.95 6.84 -8.36
CA VAL A 266 4.21 5.97 -9.29
C VAL A 266 5.00 4.70 -9.61
N ASN A 267 6.31 4.82 -9.83
CA ASN A 267 7.19 3.67 -10.08
C ASN A 267 7.32 2.75 -8.86
N ALA A 268 7.32 3.29 -7.64
CA ALA A 268 7.32 2.47 -6.42
C ALA A 268 6.03 1.64 -6.30
N ILE A 269 4.87 2.25 -6.54
CA ILE A 269 3.57 1.55 -6.53
C ILE A 269 3.51 0.48 -7.63
N ASN A 270 3.93 0.84 -8.85
CA ASN A 270 3.96 -0.08 -10.00
C ASN A 270 4.83 -1.32 -9.76
N ARG A 271 5.88 -1.23 -8.91
CA ARG A 271 6.71 -2.39 -8.56
C ARG A 271 6.09 -3.28 -7.49
N ALA A 272 5.29 -2.72 -6.59
CA ALA A 272 4.77 -3.45 -5.43
C ALA A 272 3.39 -4.08 -5.64
N GLN A 273 2.55 -3.50 -6.52
CA GLN A 273 1.15 -3.89 -6.68
C GLN A 273 0.81 -4.19 -8.13
N GLY A 274 -0.27 -4.95 -8.36
CA GLY A 274 -0.90 -5.04 -9.67
C GLY A 274 -1.64 -3.74 -9.99
N VAL A 275 -1.33 -3.12 -11.13
CA VAL A 275 -1.95 -1.89 -11.61
C VAL A 275 -2.60 -2.16 -12.96
N ILE A 276 -3.87 -1.77 -13.11
CA ILE A 276 -4.60 -1.86 -14.37
C ILE A 276 -5.50 -0.63 -14.53
N GLU A 277 -5.54 -0.10 -15.75
CA GLU A 277 -6.32 1.07 -16.11
C GLU A 277 -7.46 0.70 -17.04
N PHE A 278 -8.62 1.34 -16.84
CA PHE A 278 -9.80 1.18 -17.65
C PHE A 278 -10.33 2.54 -18.14
N ASP A 279 -11.00 2.54 -19.29
CA ASP A 279 -11.91 3.64 -19.62
C ASP A 279 -13.14 3.63 -18.69
N LEU A 280 -14.00 4.65 -18.78
CA LEU A 280 -15.20 4.75 -17.94
C LEU A 280 -16.25 3.67 -18.23
N SER A 281 -16.15 3.00 -19.38
CA SER A 281 -17.03 1.90 -19.77
C SER A 281 -16.50 0.55 -19.28
N GLY A 282 -15.32 0.49 -18.67
CA GLY A 282 -14.69 -0.73 -18.16
C GLY A 282 -13.80 -1.48 -19.15
N ASN A 283 -13.43 -0.88 -20.28
CA ASN A 283 -12.47 -1.47 -21.22
C ASN A 283 -11.04 -1.21 -20.78
N ILE A 284 -10.18 -2.22 -20.89
CA ILE A 284 -8.80 -2.19 -20.42
C ILE A 284 -7.93 -1.34 -21.36
N LEU A 285 -7.23 -0.37 -20.77
CA LEU A 285 -6.30 0.54 -21.44
C LEU A 285 -4.85 0.06 -21.32
N SER A 286 -4.42 -0.24 -20.10
CA SER A 286 -3.06 -0.66 -19.77
C SER A 286 -3.04 -1.50 -18.49
N ALA A 287 -2.02 -2.34 -18.32
CA ALA A 287 -1.76 -3.08 -17.09
C ALA A 287 -0.25 -3.27 -16.90
N ASN A 288 0.22 -3.27 -15.66
CA ASN A 288 1.62 -3.54 -15.34
C ASN A 288 1.92 -5.05 -15.27
N ALA A 289 3.20 -5.41 -15.22
CA ALA A 289 3.66 -6.80 -15.16
C ALA A 289 3.05 -7.58 -13.99
N ASN A 290 3.03 -6.99 -12.78
CA ASN A 290 2.44 -7.63 -11.60
C ASN A 290 0.98 -8.05 -11.81
N PHE A 291 0.16 -7.19 -12.44
CA PHE A 291 -1.23 -7.54 -12.72
C PHE A 291 -1.33 -8.61 -13.80
N LEU A 292 -0.52 -8.51 -14.86
CA LEU A 292 -0.49 -9.48 -15.96
C LEU A 292 -0.09 -10.88 -15.47
N ASP A 293 0.95 -10.97 -14.65
CA ASP A 293 1.43 -12.22 -14.05
C ASP A 293 0.36 -12.84 -13.15
N LEU A 294 -0.31 -12.00 -12.34
CA LEU A 294 -1.41 -12.43 -11.49
C LEU A 294 -2.54 -13.08 -12.30
N VAL A 295 -3.01 -12.46 -13.39
CA VAL A 295 -4.13 -12.99 -14.17
C VAL A 295 -3.72 -13.98 -15.27
N GLY A 296 -2.43 -14.10 -15.57
CA GLY A 296 -1.87 -14.98 -16.60
C GLY A 296 -2.11 -14.53 -18.06
N TYR A 297 -2.44 -13.26 -18.29
CA TYR A 297 -2.66 -12.71 -19.64
C TYR A 297 -1.49 -11.82 -20.07
N ARG A 298 -1.27 -11.70 -21.38
CA ARG A 298 -0.40 -10.67 -21.96
C ARG A 298 -1.18 -9.39 -22.27
N MET A 299 -0.49 -8.25 -22.30
CA MET A 299 -1.15 -6.95 -22.53
C MET A 299 -1.89 -6.89 -23.87
N GLU A 300 -1.35 -7.53 -24.91
CA GLU A 300 -1.97 -7.60 -26.24
C GLU A 300 -3.28 -8.39 -26.23
N GLU A 301 -3.44 -9.32 -25.29
CA GLU A 301 -4.66 -10.11 -25.12
C GLU A 301 -5.73 -9.36 -24.33
N LEU A 302 -5.33 -8.37 -23.51
CA LEU A 302 -6.22 -7.59 -22.66
C LEU A 302 -6.65 -6.27 -23.29
N LYS A 303 -5.85 -5.66 -24.16
CA LYS A 303 -6.12 -4.33 -24.70
C LYS A 303 -7.51 -4.28 -25.36
N ASN A 304 -8.32 -3.28 -24.98
CA ASN A 304 -9.71 -3.10 -25.41
C ASN A 304 -10.68 -4.22 -25.03
N ARG A 305 -10.27 -5.20 -24.21
CA ARG A 305 -11.20 -6.16 -23.60
C ARG A 305 -11.85 -5.52 -22.38
N HIS A 306 -13.06 -5.95 -22.06
CA HIS A 306 -13.79 -5.44 -20.92
C HIS A 306 -13.39 -6.17 -19.62
N HIS A 307 -13.42 -5.46 -18.49
CA HIS A 307 -13.13 -5.97 -17.14
C HIS A 307 -13.87 -7.26 -16.78
N SER A 308 -15.05 -7.49 -17.37
CA SER A 308 -15.85 -8.71 -17.17
C SER A 308 -15.11 -9.99 -17.50
N LEU A 309 -14.02 -9.93 -18.29
CA LEU A 309 -13.13 -11.06 -18.56
C LEU A 309 -12.61 -11.74 -17.28
N PHE A 310 -12.42 -10.97 -16.21
CA PHE A 310 -11.89 -11.48 -14.94
C PHE A 310 -12.98 -11.92 -13.95
N CYS A 311 -14.26 -11.86 -14.33
CA CYS A 311 -15.39 -12.09 -13.43
C CYS A 311 -16.12 -13.39 -13.78
N GLU A 312 -16.89 -13.91 -12.83
CA GLU A 312 -17.84 -15.01 -13.10
C GLU A 312 -18.92 -14.56 -14.10
N PRO A 313 -19.27 -15.38 -15.11
CA PRO A 313 -20.27 -15.05 -16.12
C PRO A 313 -21.64 -14.66 -15.55
N GLU A 314 -22.03 -15.27 -14.44
CA GLU A 314 -23.28 -15.02 -13.73
C GLU A 314 -23.26 -13.64 -13.07
N TYR A 315 -22.15 -13.27 -12.42
CA TYR A 315 -22.00 -11.98 -11.75
C TYR A 315 -22.09 -10.80 -12.71
N VAL A 316 -21.48 -10.92 -13.89
CA VAL A 316 -21.47 -9.85 -14.91
C VAL A 316 -22.88 -9.47 -15.37
N LYS A 317 -23.85 -10.38 -15.26
CA LYS A 317 -25.26 -10.14 -15.64
C LYS A 317 -26.07 -9.42 -14.55
N THR A 318 -25.51 -9.25 -13.36
CA THR A 318 -26.24 -8.70 -12.21
C THR A 318 -26.35 -7.18 -12.26
N THR A 319 -27.38 -6.64 -11.60
CA THR A 319 -27.53 -5.18 -11.42
C THR A 319 -26.37 -4.55 -10.64
N PRO A 320 -25.86 -5.14 -9.54
CA PRO A 320 -24.69 -4.62 -8.83
C PRO A 320 -23.45 -4.44 -9.71
N TYR A 321 -23.20 -5.36 -10.66
CA TYR A 321 -22.05 -5.20 -11.57
C TYR A 321 -22.19 -3.98 -12.49
N ARG A 322 -23.40 -3.68 -12.96
CA ARG A 322 -23.68 -2.49 -13.77
C ARG A 322 -23.62 -1.21 -12.94
N GLU A 323 -24.19 -1.22 -11.75
CA GLU A 323 -24.14 -0.09 -10.81
C GLU A 323 -22.70 0.22 -10.37
N PHE A 324 -21.85 -0.78 -10.22
CA PHE A 324 -20.43 -0.63 -9.93
C PHE A 324 -19.71 0.26 -10.96
N TRP A 325 -19.87 -0.03 -12.27
CA TRP A 325 -19.28 0.80 -13.33
C TRP A 325 -19.97 2.16 -13.46
N GLY A 326 -21.29 2.23 -13.26
CA GLY A 326 -22.02 3.49 -13.20
C GLY A 326 -21.49 4.43 -12.10
N ALA A 327 -21.27 3.89 -10.90
CA ALA A 327 -20.72 4.63 -9.77
C ALA A 327 -19.27 5.08 -10.04
N LEU A 328 -18.41 4.23 -10.59
CA LEU A 328 -17.06 4.60 -10.99
C LEU A 328 -17.05 5.73 -12.03
N SER A 329 -17.93 5.66 -13.03
CA SER A 329 -18.06 6.70 -14.05
C SER A 329 -18.54 8.05 -13.48
N SER A 330 -19.27 8.02 -12.35
CA SER A 330 -19.68 9.22 -11.61
C SER A 330 -18.62 9.75 -10.63
N GLY A 331 -17.46 9.11 -10.54
CA GLY A 331 -16.34 9.52 -9.68
C GLY A 331 -16.30 8.85 -8.30
N LYS A 332 -17.19 7.90 -8.00
CA LYS A 332 -17.13 7.13 -6.73
C LYS A 332 -16.08 6.04 -6.82
N PHE A 333 -15.22 5.92 -5.82
CA PHE A 333 -14.24 4.84 -5.74
C PHE A 333 -14.80 3.62 -5.01
N PHE A 334 -14.17 2.47 -5.20
CA PHE A 334 -14.51 1.23 -4.51
C PHE A 334 -13.27 0.58 -3.92
N THR A 335 -13.42 -0.03 -2.75
CA THR A 335 -12.38 -0.85 -2.11
C THR A 335 -13.00 -2.15 -1.64
N GLY A 336 -12.25 -3.26 -1.67
CA GLY A 336 -12.75 -4.54 -1.17
C GLY A 336 -11.88 -5.73 -1.55
N ARG A 337 -12.33 -6.90 -1.10
CA ARG A 337 -11.81 -8.19 -1.53
C ARG A 337 -12.68 -8.72 -2.66
N PHE A 338 -12.05 -9.18 -3.73
CA PHE A 338 -12.75 -9.61 -4.93
C PHE A 338 -12.16 -10.92 -5.44
N MET A 339 -13.04 -11.88 -5.70
CA MET A 339 -12.66 -13.07 -6.46
C MET A 339 -12.65 -12.76 -7.95
N ARG A 340 -11.58 -13.18 -8.64
CA ARG A 340 -11.37 -13.05 -10.07
C ARG A 340 -10.95 -14.38 -10.67
N ILE A 341 -11.17 -14.51 -11.98
CA ILE A 341 -10.82 -15.70 -12.75
C ILE A 341 -9.62 -15.37 -13.63
N SER A 342 -8.56 -16.18 -13.52
CA SER A 342 -7.37 -16.07 -14.37
C SER A 342 -7.63 -16.60 -15.78
N LYS A 343 -6.67 -16.42 -16.68
CA LYS A 343 -6.70 -17.01 -18.04
C LYS A 343 -6.92 -18.53 -18.02
N TYR A 344 -6.41 -19.20 -17.00
CA TYR A 344 -6.44 -20.65 -16.86
C TYR A 344 -7.64 -21.14 -16.04
N GLY A 345 -8.59 -20.26 -15.71
CA GLY A 345 -9.78 -20.61 -14.93
C GLY A 345 -9.56 -20.70 -13.42
N GLN A 346 -8.37 -20.33 -12.93
CA GLN A 346 -8.09 -20.33 -11.49
C GLN A 346 -8.82 -19.19 -10.80
N LYS A 347 -9.37 -19.47 -9.61
CA LYS A 347 -9.93 -18.44 -8.72
C LYS A 347 -8.79 -17.75 -8.00
N ILE A 348 -8.74 -16.43 -8.12
CA ILE A 348 -7.75 -15.56 -7.50
C ILE A 348 -8.50 -14.58 -6.62
N TRP A 349 -8.05 -14.40 -5.39
CA TRP A 349 -8.56 -13.36 -4.51
C TRP A 349 -7.63 -12.16 -4.54
N ILE A 350 -8.21 -10.99 -4.78
CA ILE A 350 -7.48 -9.73 -4.76
C ILE A 350 -8.10 -8.77 -3.75
N GLN A 351 -7.26 -8.10 -2.98
CA GLN A 351 -7.65 -6.87 -2.30
C GLN A 351 -7.37 -5.72 -3.26
N ALA A 352 -8.41 -4.99 -3.66
CA ALA A 352 -8.28 -3.99 -4.70
C ALA A 352 -9.04 -2.70 -4.40
N THR A 353 -8.50 -1.61 -4.93
CA THR A 353 -9.16 -0.29 -4.95
C THR A 353 -9.32 0.17 -6.39
N TYR A 354 -10.52 0.57 -6.79
CA TYR A 354 -10.84 1.15 -8.09
C TYR A 354 -11.05 2.65 -7.93
N ASN A 355 -10.15 3.46 -8.50
CA ASN A 355 -10.08 4.89 -8.28
C ASN A 355 -10.29 5.65 -9.60
N PRO A 356 -11.40 6.39 -9.76
CA PRO A 356 -11.57 7.29 -10.89
C PRO A 356 -10.52 8.41 -10.89
N VAL A 357 -9.95 8.68 -12.06
CA VAL A 357 -8.98 9.77 -12.28
C VAL A 357 -9.66 10.90 -13.02
N PHE A 358 -9.44 12.12 -12.53
CA PHE A 358 -10.11 13.33 -12.99
C PHE A 358 -9.20 14.14 -13.92
N ASN A 359 -9.81 14.80 -14.90
CA ASN A 359 -9.13 15.77 -15.77
C ASN A 359 -9.02 17.15 -15.08
N SER A 360 -8.42 18.14 -15.76
CA SER A 360 -8.24 19.50 -15.24
C SER A 360 -9.54 20.27 -14.95
N VAL A 361 -10.68 19.77 -15.43
CA VAL A 361 -12.03 20.35 -15.22
C VAL A 361 -12.79 19.59 -14.12
N GLY A 362 -12.15 18.60 -13.47
CA GLY A 362 -12.75 17.81 -12.39
C GLY A 362 -13.73 16.73 -12.87
N GLN A 363 -13.67 16.31 -14.13
CA GLN A 363 -14.50 15.23 -14.66
C GLN A 363 -13.71 13.91 -14.70
N PRO A 364 -14.27 12.78 -14.26
CA PRO A 364 -13.65 11.46 -14.44
C PRO A 364 -13.39 11.19 -15.92
N TYR A 365 -12.23 10.62 -16.26
CA TYR A 365 -11.93 10.20 -17.63
C TYR A 365 -11.35 8.78 -17.75
N LYS A 366 -10.84 8.20 -16.66
CA LYS A 366 -10.40 6.81 -16.58
C LYS A 366 -10.51 6.28 -15.15
N VAL A 367 -10.35 4.97 -14.98
CA VAL A 367 -10.30 4.31 -13.66
C VAL A 367 -8.97 3.60 -13.53
N VAL A 368 -8.25 3.84 -12.43
CA VAL A 368 -7.02 3.12 -12.07
C VAL A 368 -7.33 2.18 -10.92
N LYS A 369 -7.02 0.90 -11.11
CA LYS A 369 -7.16 -0.14 -10.10
C LYS A 369 -5.78 -0.54 -9.57
N PHE A 370 -5.65 -0.52 -8.25
CA PHE A 370 -4.54 -1.15 -7.54
C PHE A 370 -5.04 -2.46 -6.94
N ALA A 371 -4.28 -3.54 -7.10
CA ALA A 371 -4.63 -4.88 -6.65
C ALA A 371 -3.44 -5.55 -5.96
N THR A 372 -3.71 -6.21 -4.85
CA THR A 372 -2.78 -7.08 -4.14
C THR A 372 -3.38 -8.48 -4.13
N ASP A 373 -2.57 -9.49 -4.47
CA ASP A 373 -2.99 -10.89 -4.38
C ASP A 373 -3.09 -11.31 -2.91
N ILE A 374 -4.26 -11.80 -2.52
CA ILE A 374 -4.57 -12.32 -1.19
C ILE A 374 -5.10 -13.76 -1.27
N THR A 375 -4.86 -14.46 -2.38
CA THR A 375 -5.35 -15.83 -2.61
C THR A 375 -4.90 -16.77 -1.50
N ALA A 376 -3.59 -16.80 -1.21
CA ALA A 376 -3.04 -17.63 -0.12
C ALA A 376 -3.62 -17.26 1.25
N GLN A 377 -3.95 -15.98 1.48
CA GLN A 377 -4.58 -15.54 2.72
C GLN A 377 -6.01 -16.08 2.83
N VAL A 378 -6.82 -15.97 1.78
CA VAL A 378 -8.20 -16.47 1.78
C VAL A 378 -8.23 -17.99 1.88
N GLU A 379 -7.35 -18.70 1.17
CA GLU A 379 -7.24 -20.17 1.28
C GLU A 379 -6.87 -20.62 2.70
N LEU A 380 -5.98 -19.88 3.38
CA LEU A 380 -5.65 -20.13 4.78
C LEU A 380 -6.84 -19.86 5.71
N GLU A 381 -7.58 -18.76 5.47
CA GLU A 381 -8.81 -18.43 6.21
C GLU A 381 -9.86 -19.55 6.09
N GLU A 382 -10.12 -20.04 4.86
CA GLU A 382 -11.05 -21.16 4.60
C GLU A 382 -10.55 -22.48 5.21
N ALA A 383 -9.24 -22.76 5.16
CA ALA A 383 -8.68 -23.96 5.75
C ALA A 383 -8.78 -23.97 7.29
N ILE A 384 -8.61 -22.81 7.94
CA ILE A 384 -8.78 -22.66 9.39
C ILE A 384 -10.24 -22.87 9.78
N GLU A 385 -11.20 -22.34 9.03
CA GLU A 385 -12.63 -22.59 9.23
C GLU A 385 -12.94 -24.09 9.21
N ALA A 386 -12.59 -24.76 8.10
CA ALA A 386 -12.88 -26.18 7.92
C ALA A 386 -12.27 -27.03 9.03
N LYS A 387 -11.04 -26.70 9.46
CA LYS A 387 -10.36 -27.39 10.57
C LYS A 387 -11.00 -27.11 11.92
N THR A 388 -11.49 -25.90 12.16
CA THR A 388 -12.15 -25.53 13.42
C THR A 388 -13.49 -26.27 13.55
N GLN A 389 -14.27 -26.34 12.48
CA GLN A 389 -15.49 -27.13 12.43
C GLN A 389 -15.22 -28.63 12.65
N ALA A 390 -14.22 -29.19 11.97
CA ALA A 390 -13.84 -30.60 12.16
C ALA A 390 -13.37 -30.90 13.60
N MET A 391 -12.73 -29.92 14.26
CA MET A 391 -12.30 -30.04 15.65
C MET A 391 -13.50 -30.02 16.61
N ASP A 392 -14.50 -29.18 16.38
CA ASP A 392 -15.75 -29.11 17.15
C ASP A 392 -16.54 -30.44 17.10
N GLU A 393 -16.70 -31.00 15.89
CA GLU A 393 -17.29 -32.32 15.68
C GLU A 393 -16.51 -33.44 16.39
N SER A 394 -15.18 -33.33 16.43
CA SER A 394 -14.32 -34.32 17.06
C SER A 394 -14.38 -34.26 18.59
N VAL A 395 -14.46 -33.07 19.17
CA VAL A 395 -14.66 -32.89 20.63
C VAL A 395 -16.04 -33.39 21.04
N THR A 396 -17.08 -33.13 20.25
CA THR A 396 -18.43 -33.66 20.51
C THR A 396 -18.43 -35.18 20.56
N ARG A 397 -17.84 -35.84 19.55
CA ARG A 397 -17.69 -37.31 19.55
C ARG A 397 -16.86 -37.83 20.72
N LEU A 398 -15.84 -37.09 21.15
CA LEU A 398 -15.04 -37.45 22.31
C LEU A 398 -15.87 -37.38 23.61
N MET A 399 -16.70 -36.35 23.77
CA MET A 399 -17.61 -36.23 24.92
C MET A 399 -18.62 -37.38 24.98
N ASP A 400 -19.22 -37.76 23.84
CA ASP A 400 -20.12 -38.90 23.76
C ASP A 400 -19.42 -40.22 24.16
N ALA A 401 -18.19 -40.42 23.69
CA ALA A 401 -17.39 -41.59 24.04
C ALA A 401 -17.02 -41.62 25.54
N ILE A 402 -16.67 -40.46 26.12
CA ILE A 402 -16.42 -40.31 27.55
C ILE A 402 -17.67 -40.68 28.35
N ALA A 403 -18.85 -40.18 27.95
CA ALA A 403 -20.11 -40.50 28.62
C ALA A 403 -20.43 -42.01 28.60
N GLU A 404 -20.16 -42.69 27.48
CA GLU A 404 -20.34 -44.15 27.38
C GLU A 404 -19.35 -44.91 28.28
N VAL A 405 -18.11 -44.43 28.41
CA VAL A 405 -17.12 -45.01 29.35
C VAL A 405 -17.58 -44.83 30.80
N VAL A 406 -18.11 -43.65 31.18
CA VAL A 406 -18.66 -43.42 32.53
C VAL A 406 -19.77 -44.43 32.83
N LYS A 407 -20.72 -44.58 31.89
CA LYS A 407 -21.83 -45.52 32.02
C LYS A 407 -21.34 -46.97 32.15
N THR A 408 -20.46 -47.41 31.25
CA THR A 408 -19.92 -48.78 31.25
C THR A 408 -19.14 -49.09 32.52
N THR A 409 -18.40 -48.10 33.06
CA THR A 409 -17.68 -48.22 34.33
C THR A 409 -18.65 -48.36 35.51
N GLY A 410 -19.76 -47.62 35.49
CA GLY A 410 -20.84 -47.77 36.47
C GLY A 410 -21.45 -49.16 36.44
N ASP A 411 -21.84 -49.65 35.27
CA ASP A 411 -22.42 -50.99 35.07
C ASP A 411 -21.44 -52.09 35.55
N ALA A 412 -20.14 -51.95 35.25
CA ALA A 412 -19.11 -52.88 35.69
C ALA A 412 -18.93 -52.90 37.22
N ASN A 413 -19.02 -51.74 37.88
CA ASN A 413 -18.98 -51.64 39.34
C ASN A 413 -20.19 -52.32 40.00
N ASP A 414 -21.38 -52.13 39.43
CA ASP A 414 -22.59 -52.80 39.92
C ASP A 414 -22.50 -54.32 39.76
N GLN A 415 -22.02 -54.79 38.60
CA GLN A 415 -21.82 -56.21 38.35
C GLN A 415 -20.74 -56.82 39.27
N ALA A 416 -19.66 -56.09 39.52
CA ALA A 416 -18.62 -56.49 40.46
C ALA A 416 -19.20 -56.64 41.87
N ARG A 417 -19.98 -55.66 42.35
CA ARG A 417 -20.66 -55.72 43.65
C ARG A 417 -21.60 -56.94 43.77
N ILE A 418 -22.40 -57.23 42.74
CA ILE A 418 -23.27 -58.41 42.71
C ILE A 418 -22.42 -59.70 42.82
N THR A 419 -21.33 -59.77 42.07
CA THR A 419 -20.42 -60.93 42.08
C THR A 419 -19.75 -61.12 43.44
N GLN A 420 -19.43 -60.03 44.15
CA GLN A 420 -18.90 -60.08 45.51
C GLN A 420 -19.89 -60.69 46.49
N ASP A 421 -21.16 -60.24 46.45
CA ASP A 421 -22.22 -60.73 47.33
C ASP A 421 -22.47 -62.23 47.10
N GLU A 422 -22.59 -62.66 45.83
CA GLU A 422 -22.76 -64.06 45.47
C GLU A 422 -21.58 -64.93 45.92
N ALA A 423 -20.34 -64.44 45.74
CA ALA A 423 -19.16 -65.17 46.19
C ALA A 423 -19.10 -65.29 47.72
N GLN A 424 -19.49 -64.24 48.44
CA GLN A 424 -19.52 -64.25 49.90
C GLN A 424 -20.61 -65.18 50.44
N ARG A 425 -21.80 -65.19 49.82
CA ARG A 425 -22.87 -66.15 50.14
C ARG A 425 -22.43 -67.59 49.84
N GLY A 426 -21.79 -67.83 48.70
CA GLY A 426 -21.23 -69.13 48.34
C GLY A 426 -20.19 -69.62 49.36
N SER A 427 -19.28 -68.73 49.79
CA SER A 427 -18.31 -69.04 50.85
C SER A 427 -18.99 -69.39 52.17
N GLN A 428 -20.05 -68.67 52.55
CA GLN A 428 -20.81 -68.97 53.77
C GLN A 428 -21.48 -70.34 53.69
N THR A 429 -22.14 -70.66 52.58
CA THR A 429 -22.79 -71.96 52.38
C THR A 429 -21.79 -73.12 52.45
N LEU A 430 -20.57 -72.94 51.95
CA LEU A 430 -19.53 -73.96 52.06
C LEU A 430 -18.98 -74.13 53.47
N ASN A 431 -18.89 -73.05 54.25
CA ASN A 431 -18.53 -73.14 55.66
C ASN A 431 -19.60 -73.92 56.45
N GLU A 432 -20.89 -73.67 56.18
CA GLU A 432 -22.00 -74.43 56.77
C GLU A 432 -21.96 -75.91 56.35
N ALA A 433 -21.70 -76.19 55.06
CA ALA A 433 -21.55 -77.56 54.56
C ALA A 433 -20.35 -78.29 55.19
N SER A 434 -19.22 -77.61 55.39
CA SER A 434 -18.05 -78.17 56.09
C SER A 434 -18.39 -78.49 57.55
N ALA A 435 -19.09 -77.61 58.25
CA ALA A 435 -19.51 -77.85 59.64
C ALA A 435 -20.50 -79.03 59.76
N ALA A 436 -21.41 -79.17 58.79
CA ALA A 436 -22.31 -80.32 58.71
C ALA A 436 -21.52 -81.62 58.48
N MET A 437 -20.56 -81.63 57.56
CA MET A 437 -19.68 -82.78 57.31
C MET A 437 -18.91 -83.20 58.56
N ASP A 438 -18.32 -82.24 59.28
CA ASP A 438 -17.61 -82.53 60.54
C ASP A 438 -18.53 -83.15 61.60
N THR A 439 -19.80 -82.72 61.64
CA THR A 439 -20.81 -83.28 62.57
C THR A 439 -21.21 -84.70 62.18
N ILE A 440 -21.39 -84.97 60.88
CA ILE A 440 -21.65 -86.33 60.38
C ILE A 440 -20.42 -87.21 60.63
N GLY A 441 -19.20 -86.68 60.47
CA GLY A 441 -17.95 -87.38 60.76
C GLY A 441 -17.87 -87.88 62.19
N LYS A 442 -18.12 -86.99 63.17
CA LYS A 442 -18.22 -87.37 64.59
C LYS A 442 -19.29 -88.44 64.84
N SER A 443 -20.47 -88.29 64.24
CA SER A 443 -21.54 -89.27 64.38
C SER A 443 -21.15 -90.65 63.82
N ALA A 444 -20.36 -90.69 62.75
CA ALA A 444 -19.86 -91.93 62.17
C ALA A 444 -18.79 -92.59 63.06
N GLU A 445 -17.94 -91.80 63.72
CA GLU A 445 -16.98 -92.27 64.74
C GLU A 445 -17.71 -92.88 65.95
N ASP A 446 -18.74 -92.20 66.47
CA ASP A 446 -19.57 -92.71 67.58
C ASP A 446 -20.24 -94.05 67.20
N ILE A 447 -20.75 -94.18 65.97
CA ILE A 447 -21.32 -95.44 65.49
C ILE A 447 -20.24 -96.53 65.39
N GLN A 448 -19.02 -96.18 64.97
CA GLN A 448 -17.91 -97.13 64.89
C GLN A 448 -17.59 -97.72 66.27
N GLU A 449 -17.59 -96.90 67.32
CA GLU A 449 -17.40 -97.34 68.72
C GLU A 449 -18.52 -98.30 69.16
N ILE A 450 -19.79 -97.98 68.86
CA ILE A 450 -20.93 -98.86 69.16
C ILE A 450 -20.79 -100.22 68.46
N ILE A 451 -20.38 -100.21 67.19
CA ILE A 451 -20.17 -101.41 66.38
C ILE A 451 -19.03 -102.27 66.95
N GLU A 452 -17.96 -101.66 67.45
CA GLU A 452 -16.88 -102.39 68.13
C GLU A 452 -17.36 -103.07 69.43
N VAL A 453 -18.19 -102.40 70.22
CA VAL A 453 -18.84 -102.99 71.41
C VAL A 453 -19.74 -104.16 71.01
N ILE A 454 -20.60 -104.01 70.00
CA ILE A 454 -21.48 -105.09 69.52
C ILE A 454 -20.66 -106.28 69.01
N SER A 455 -19.56 -106.03 68.30
CA SER A 455 -18.66 -107.09 67.81
C SER A 455 -18.05 -107.86 68.98
N THR A 456 -17.66 -107.15 70.04
CA THR A 456 -17.13 -107.75 71.27
C THR A 456 -18.19 -108.60 71.98
N ILE A 457 -19.42 -108.08 72.12
CA ILE A 457 -20.55 -108.81 72.71
C ILE A 457 -20.88 -110.06 71.89
N ALA A 458 -20.90 -109.96 70.56
CA ALA A 458 -21.15 -111.11 69.68
C ALA A 458 -20.05 -112.18 69.86
N GLY A 459 -18.78 -111.77 69.95
CA GLY A 459 -17.66 -112.68 70.25
C GLY A 459 -17.80 -113.37 71.61
N GLN A 460 -18.14 -112.62 72.66
CA GLN A 460 -18.39 -113.18 74.00
C GLN A 460 -19.60 -114.12 74.02
N THR A 461 -20.69 -113.75 73.34
CA THR A 461 -21.91 -114.56 73.22
C THR A 461 -21.62 -115.87 72.49
N ASN A 462 -20.80 -115.83 71.43
CA ASN A 462 -20.35 -117.01 70.70
C ASN A 462 -19.55 -117.98 71.61
N MET A 463 -18.66 -117.43 72.45
CA MET A 463 -17.87 -118.21 73.41
C MET A 463 -18.74 -118.81 74.53
N LEU A 464 -19.72 -118.05 75.05
CA LEU A 464 -20.66 -118.54 76.05
C LEU A 464 -21.55 -119.65 75.48
N ALA A 465 -22.05 -119.48 74.26
CA ALA A 465 -22.84 -120.48 73.56
C ALA A 465 -22.03 -121.75 73.26
N PHE A 466 -20.76 -121.61 72.89
CA PHE A 466 -19.84 -122.73 72.72
C PHE A 466 -19.61 -123.50 74.04
N ASN A 467 -19.37 -122.80 75.14
CA ASN A 467 -19.24 -123.41 76.47
C ASN A 467 -20.53 -124.12 76.88
N ALA A 468 -21.70 -123.53 76.63
CA ALA A 468 -23.00 -124.14 76.89
C ALA A 468 -23.25 -125.39 76.02
N ALA A 469 -22.81 -125.39 74.77
CA ALA A 469 -22.89 -126.56 73.89
C ALA A 469 -22.00 -127.72 74.39
N ILE A 470 -20.79 -127.41 74.89
CA ILE A 470 -19.91 -128.40 75.54
C ILE A 470 -20.58 -129.01 76.78
N GLU A 471 -21.13 -128.18 77.65
CA GLU A 471 -21.77 -128.66 78.90
C GLU A 471 -23.07 -129.43 78.61
N ALA A 472 -23.83 -129.04 77.58
CA ALA A 472 -24.99 -129.78 77.09
C ALA A 472 -24.62 -131.16 76.53
N ALA A 473 -23.50 -131.27 75.80
CA ALA A 473 -22.96 -132.56 75.34
C ALA A 473 -22.49 -133.44 76.52
N ARG A 474 -21.99 -132.82 77.59
CA ARG A 474 -21.54 -133.50 78.82
C ARG A 474 -22.69 -134.06 79.65
N ALA A 475 -23.88 -133.45 79.59
CA ALA A 475 -25.08 -133.86 80.33
C ALA A 475 -25.87 -135.04 79.72
N GLY A 476 -25.46 -135.60 78.57
CA GLY A 476 -26.08 -136.78 77.97
C GLY A 476 -27.52 -136.57 77.49
N GLU A 477 -28.43 -137.54 77.70
CA GLU A 477 -29.84 -137.44 77.25
C GLU A 477 -30.59 -136.25 77.86
N HIS A 478 -30.21 -135.78 79.06
CA HIS A 478 -30.83 -134.62 79.71
C HIS A 478 -30.38 -133.27 79.13
N GLY A 479 -29.32 -133.23 78.31
CA GLY A 479 -28.77 -132.02 77.69
C GLY A 479 -29.27 -131.73 76.27
N LEU A 480 -30.05 -132.63 75.65
CA LEU A 480 -30.45 -132.55 74.24
C LEU A 480 -31.18 -131.25 73.88
N GLY A 481 -32.10 -130.78 74.72
CA GLY A 481 -32.81 -129.51 74.52
C GLY A 481 -31.91 -128.28 74.68
N PHE A 482 -30.96 -128.32 75.62
CA PHE A 482 -29.99 -127.24 75.84
C PHE A 482 -28.96 -127.14 74.71
N SER A 483 -28.56 -128.26 74.11
CA SER A 483 -27.61 -128.28 72.98
C SER A 483 -28.17 -127.55 71.76
N VAL A 484 -29.46 -127.73 71.45
CA VAL A 484 -30.12 -127.05 70.32
C VAL A 484 -30.17 -125.54 70.54
N VAL A 485 -30.52 -125.10 71.76
CA VAL A 485 -30.54 -123.68 72.12
C VAL A 485 -29.12 -123.09 72.05
N ALA A 486 -28.11 -123.78 72.57
CA ALA A 486 -26.72 -123.34 72.53
C ALA A 486 -26.20 -123.18 71.08
N ASP A 487 -26.50 -124.13 70.19
CA ASP A 487 -26.13 -124.02 68.78
C ASP A 487 -26.88 -122.88 68.06
N GLU A 488 -28.14 -122.62 68.39
CA GLU A 488 -28.91 -121.51 67.81
C GLU A 488 -28.37 -120.15 68.28
N VAL A 489 -28.03 -120.01 69.57
CA VAL A 489 -27.38 -118.81 70.12
C VAL A 489 -25.99 -118.60 69.49
N ARG A 490 -25.23 -119.68 69.27
CA ARG A 490 -23.93 -119.64 68.58
C ARG A 490 -24.06 -119.12 67.15
N LYS A 491 -24.97 -119.70 66.36
CA LYS A 491 -25.26 -119.24 64.98
C LYS A 491 -25.75 -117.79 64.94
N LEU A 492 -26.56 -117.37 65.92
CA LEU A 492 -27.00 -115.99 66.04
C LEU A 492 -25.81 -115.06 66.32
N ALA A 493 -24.92 -115.43 67.24
CA ALA A 493 -23.72 -114.67 67.56
C ALA A 493 -22.76 -114.56 66.35
N GLU A 494 -22.55 -115.64 65.59
CA GLU A 494 -21.79 -115.60 64.33
C GLU A 494 -22.44 -114.69 63.28
N LYS A 495 -23.77 -114.76 63.10
CA LYS A 495 -24.51 -113.86 62.20
C LYS A 495 -24.37 -112.39 62.64
N SER A 496 -24.48 -112.10 63.93
CA SER A 496 -24.29 -110.76 64.49
C SER A 496 -22.87 -110.25 64.27
N SER A 497 -21.84 -111.07 64.52
CA SER A 497 -20.43 -110.71 64.25
C SER A 497 -20.19 -110.40 62.77
N ASN A 498 -20.73 -111.22 61.87
CA ASN A 498 -20.63 -111.01 60.43
C ASN A 498 -21.36 -109.74 59.97
N ALA A 499 -22.55 -109.45 60.52
CA ALA A 499 -23.29 -108.23 60.23
C ALA A 499 -22.53 -106.99 60.73
N THR A 500 -21.98 -107.06 61.94
CA THR A 500 -21.20 -105.98 62.56
C THR A 500 -19.93 -105.68 61.76
N THR A 501 -19.25 -106.72 61.25
CA THR A 501 -18.09 -106.56 60.35
C THR A 501 -18.46 -105.84 59.05
N LYS A 502 -19.63 -106.15 58.46
CA LYS A 502 -20.11 -105.46 57.26
C LYS A 502 -20.48 -104.01 57.55
N ILE A 503 -21.13 -103.72 58.67
CA ILE A 503 -21.47 -102.35 59.08
C ILE A 503 -20.19 -101.54 59.32
N ASN A 504 -19.19 -102.11 59.99
CA ASN A 504 -17.90 -101.45 60.21
C ASN A 504 -17.24 -101.01 58.89
N LYS A 505 -17.25 -101.89 57.86
CA LYS A 505 -16.75 -101.53 56.52
C LYS A 505 -17.52 -100.36 55.89
N LEU A 506 -18.85 -100.36 56.00
CA LEU A 506 -19.69 -99.28 55.47
C LEU A 506 -19.43 -97.97 56.21
N ILE A 507 -19.27 -97.99 57.54
CA ILE A 507 -18.95 -96.80 58.34
C ILE A 507 -17.57 -96.24 57.99
N GLN A 508 -16.56 -97.09 57.83
CA GLN A 508 -15.24 -96.64 57.37
C GLN A 508 -15.30 -95.99 55.98
N GLU A 509 -16.12 -96.52 55.07
CA GLU A 509 -16.37 -95.90 53.78
C GLU A 509 -17.09 -94.56 53.91
N THR A 510 -18.07 -94.46 54.81
CA THR A 510 -18.77 -93.21 55.12
C THR A 510 -17.82 -92.14 55.65
N VAL A 511 -16.94 -92.47 56.61
CA VAL A 511 -15.91 -91.56 57.14
C VAL A 511 -15.00 -91.07 56.02
N ARG A 512 -14.54 -91.97 55.14
CA ARG A 512 -13.69 -91.58 53.99
C ARG A 512 -14.42 -90.62 53.04
N ARG A 513 -15.70 -90.85 52.76
CA ARG A 513 -16.52 -89.96 51.91
C ARG A 513 -16.74 -88.59 52.57
N ILE A 514 -16.94 -88.53 53.88
CA ILE A 514 -17.10 -87.28 54.64
C ILE A 514 -15.82 -86.46 54.61
N ASN A 515 -14.66 -87.08 54.86
CA ASN A 515 -13.37 -86.40 54.80
C ASN A 515 -13.11 -85.80 53.42
N SER A 516 -13.38 -86.56 52.36
CA SER A 516 -13.29 -86.07 50.98
C SER A 516 -14.27 -84.91 50.72
N GLY A 517 -15.51 -84.99 51.23
CA GLY A 517 -16.49 -83.91 51.14
C GLY A 517 -16.06 -82.63 51.88
N SER A 518 -15.47 -82.77 53.06
CA SER A 518 -14.93 -81.66 53.86
C SER A 518 -13.76 -80.97 53.13
N GLU A 519 -12.84 -81.74 52.54
CA GLU A 519 -11.76 -81.20 51.72
C GLU A 519 -12.27 -80.45 50.48
N ILE A 520 -13.25 -81.01 49.77
CA ILE A 520 -13.86 -80.35 48.60
C ILE A 520 -14.53 -79.03 49.01
N SER A 521 -15.30 -79.02 50.10
CA SER A 521 -15.94 -77.82 50.62
C SER A 521 -14.92 -76.74 50.98
N ARG A 522 -13.82 -77.11 51.65
CA ARG A 522 -12.75 -76.17 52.01
C ARG A 522 -12.03 -75.62 50.78
N SER A 523 -11.73 -76.46 49.79
CA SER A 523 -11.12 -76.05 48.53
C SER A 523 -12.02 -75.08 47.75
N ALA A 524 -13.33 -75.36 47.70
CA ALA A 524 -14.30 -74.49 47.06
C ALA A 524 -14.45 -73.16 47.83
N GLY A 525 -14.36 -73.18 49.18
CA GLY A 525 -14.34 -71.96 50.00
C GLY A 525 -13.18 -71.04 49.65
N SER A 526 -11.96 -71.60 49.56
CA SER A 526 -10.78 -70.86 49.12
C SER A 526 -10.93 -70.30 47.69
N ALA A 527 -11.65 -70.99 46.80
CA ALA A 527 -11.93 -70.47 45.47
C ALA A 527 -12.84 -69.23 45.52
N PHE A 528 -13.87 -69.22 46.37
CA PHE A 528 -14.71 -68.04 46.59
C PHE A 528 -13.96 -66.87 47.22
N GLU A 529 -13.07 -67.12 48.18
CA GLU A 529 -12.21 -66.06 48.75
C GLU A 529 -11.34 -65.40 47.66
N ARG A 530 -10.79 -66.19 46.72
CA ARG A 530 -10.06 -65.64 45.57
C ARG A 530 -10.95 -64.84 44.63
N ILE A 531 -12.22 -65.21 44.46
CA ILE A 531 -13.20 -64.43 43.67
C ILE A 531 -13.43 -63.07 44.34
N VAL A 532 -13.67 -63.05 45.67
CA VAL A 532 -13.86 -61.80 46.42
C VAL A 532 -12.65 -60.88 46.28
N ALA A 533 -11.43 -61.40 46.48
CA ALA A 533 -10.20 -60.61 46.30
C ALA A 533 -10.02 -60.12 44.85
N GLY A 534 -10.41 -60.93 43.86
CA GLY A 534 -10.40 -60.54 42.45
C GLY A 534 -11.38 -59.40 42.15
N VAL A 535 -12.56 -59.43 42.75
CA VAL A 535 -13.59 -58.39 42.63
C VAL A 535 -13.13 -57.07 43.27
N GLU A 536 -12.48 -57.11 44.44
CA GLU A 536 -11.91 -55.91 45.06
C GLU A 536 -10.90 -55.22 44.14
N LYS A 537 -10.05 -56.00 43.47
CA LYS A 537 -9.10 -55.48 42.48
C LYS A 537 -9.82 -54.87 41.27
N THR A 538 -10.91 -55.48 40.80
CA THR A 538 -11.75 -54.94 39.73
C THR A 538 -12.38 -53.62 40.12
N ASN A 539 -12.93 -53.48 41.33
CA ASN A 539 -13.48 -52.22 41.84
C ASN A 539 -12.41 -51.13 41.92
N GLY A 540 -11.19 -51.45 42.37
CA GLY A 540 -10.07 -50.51 42.37
C GLY A 540 -9.70 -50.02 40.96
N ALA A 541 -9.70 -50.92 39.98
CA ALA A 541 -9.48 -50.56 38.57
C ALA A 541 -10.60 -49.66 38.02
N MET A 542 -11.87 -49.98 38.31
CA MET A 542 -13.02 -49.16 37.90
C MET A 542 -12.97 -47.76 38.52
N SER A 543 -12.60 -47.64 39.80
CA SER A 543 -12.42 -46.33 40.45
C SER A 543 -11.32 -45.49 39.78
N THR A 544 -10.25 -46.14 39.33
CA THR A 544 -9.15 -45.46 38.61
C THR A 544 -9.61 -44.99 37.23
N ILE A 545 -10.36 -45.83 36.50
CA ILE A 545 -10.96 -45.47 35.22
C ILE A 545 -11.91 -44.29 35.39
N GLY A 546 -12.81 -44.33 36.37
CA GLY A 546 -13.75 -43.24 36.64
C GLY A 546 -13.05 -41.90 36.90
N ALA A 547 -11.98 -41.90 37.70
CA ALA A 547 -11.19 -40.69 37.95
C ALA A 547 -10.53 -40.14 36.67
N ALA A 548 -9.92 -41.01 35.86
CA ALA A 548 -9.30 -40.63 34.59
C ALA A 548 -10.33 -40.11 33.57
N THR A 549 -11.50 -40.73 33.49
CA THR A 549 -12.59 -40.32 32.60
C THR A 549 -13.16 -38.95 33.01
N GLN A 550 -13.23 -38.65 34.30
CA GLN A 550 -13.63 -37.33 34.78
C GLN A 550 -12.61 -36.24 34.43
N GLU A 551 -11.31 -36.55 34.50
CA GLU A 551 -10.26 -35.65 34.03
C GLU A 551 -10.34 -35.43 32.51
N GLN A 552 -10.57 -36.49 31.73
CA GLN A 552 -10.79 -36.40 30.28
C GLN A 552 -12.01 -35.53 29.94
N HIS A 553 -13.10 -35.62 30.72
CA HIS A 553 -14.28 -34.79 30.53
C HIS A 553 -13.94 -33.31 30.69
N HIS A 554 -13.27 -32.93 31.78
CA HIS A 554 -12.85 -31.55 32.02
C HIS A 554 -11.89 -31.03 30.94
N LEU A 555 -10.96 -31.86 30.46
CA LEU A 555 -10.09 -31.48 29.33
C LEU A 555 -10.90 -31.26 28.04
N ALA A 556 -11.86 -32.13 27.74
CA ALA A 556 -12.70 -32.00 26.55
C ALA A 556 -13.55 -30.73 26.59
N GLU A 557 -14.14 -30.40 27.76
CA GLU A 557 -14.84 -29.13 27.98
C GLU A 557 -13.91 -27.93 27.73
N ARG A 558 -12.70 -27.96 28.30
CA ARG A 558 -11.74 -26.89 28.11
C ARG A 558 -11.31 -26.71 26.65
N VAL A 559 -11.14 -27.80 25.92
CA VAL A 559 -10.86 -27.72 24.47
C VAL A 559 -12.06 -27.08 23.78
N SER A 560 -13.30 -27.52 24.03
CA SER A 560 -14.52 -26.94 23.44
C SER A 560 -14.61 -25.43 23.68
N GLU A 561 -14.31 -24.96 24.90
CA GLU A 561 -14.23 -23.52 25.21
C GLU A 561 -13.22 -22.78 24.33
N LEU A 562 -12.02 -23.32 24.16
CA LEU A 562 -10.97 -22.73 23.32
C LEU A 562 -11.37 -22.68 21.84
N ILE A 563 -12.10 -23.68 21.33
CA ILE A 563 -12.68 -23.64 19.97
C ILE A 563 -13.70 -22.50 19.88
N GLY A 564 -14.55 -22.35 20.88
CA GLY A 564 -15.51 -21.26 20.98
C GLY A 564 -14.85 -19.88 20.99
N GLU A 565 -13.76 -19.72 21.74
CA GLU A 565 -12.96 -18.49 21.75
C GLU A 565 -12.32 -18.20 20.38
N LEU A 566 -11.75 -19.22 19.73
CA LEU A 566 -11.18 -19.10 18.39
C LEU A 566 -12.23 -18.61 17.37
N ASN A 567 -13.44 -19.15 17.44
CA ASN A 567 -14.58 -18.72 16.61
C ASN A 567 -14.98 -17.25 16.89
N ARG A 568 -14.96 -16.81 18.15
CA ARG A 568 -15.24 -15.41 18.51
C ARG A 568 -14.15 -14.47 17.99
N ILE A 569 -12.87 -14.81 18.15
CA ILE A 569 -11.74 -14.01 17.66
C ILE A 569 -11.84 -13.82 16.14
N LYS A 570 -12.16 -14.89 15.42
CA LYS A 570 -12.39 -14.86 13.97
C LYS A 570 -13.54 -13.91 13.56
N LEU A 571 -14.66 -13.94 14.29
CA LEU A 571 -15.78 -13.03 14.06
C LEU A 571 -15.40 -11.56 14.36
N ALA A 572 -14.62 -11.32 15.41
CA ALA A 572 -14.21 -9.98 15.84
C ALA A 572 -13.14 -9.35 14.93
N THR A 573 -12.22 -10.15 14.39
CA THR A 573 -11.12 -9.68 13.51
C THR A 573 -11.56 -9.47 12.06
N GLY A 574 -12.82 -9.73 11.73
CA GLY A 574 -13.30 -9.64 10.34
C GLY A 574 -12.82 -10.80 9.45
N LEU A 575 -12.05 -11.76 9.98
CA LEU A 575 -11.72 -13.02 9.31
C LEU A 575 -12.98 -13.85 8.96
N GLY A 576 -14.14 -13.55 9.59
CA GLY A 576 -15.45 -14.07 9.22
C GLY A 576 -16.39 -13.08 8.49
N LYS A 577 -16.02 -11.81 8.37
CA LYS A 577 -16.76 -10.79 7.59
C LYS A 577 -15.97 -10.46 6.33
N GLY A 578 -16.06 -11.32 5.33
CA GLY A 578 -15.21 -11.16 4.15
C GLY A 578 -15.60 -11.94 2.90
N LEU A 579 -16.86 -12.38 2.80
CA LEU A 579 -17.46 -12.81 1.54
C LEU A 579 -18.72 -11.99 1.34
N SER A 580 -18.55 -10.69 1.11
CA SER A 580 -19.56 -10.00 0.30
C SER A 580 -19.60 -10.75 -1.02
N ALA A 581 -20.70 -11.49 -1.25
CA ALA A 581 -21.05 -12.00 -2.57
C ALA A 581 -20.78 -10.87 -3.58
N PRO A 582 -20.27 -11.18 -4.78
CA PRO A 582 -19.89 -10.15 -5.72
C PRO A 582 -21.11 -9.24 -5.95
N GLY A 583 -21.06 -8.02 -5.39
CA GLY A 583 -22.21 -7.12 -5.30
C GLY A 583 -22.52 -6.48 -3.93
N GLN A 584 -21.98 -6.94 -2.80
CA GLN A 584 -22.10 -6.19 -1.53
C GLN A 584 -20.97 -5.17 -1.40
N VAL A 585 -21.30 -3.97 -1.89
CA VAL A 585 -20.51 -2.75 -1.76
C VAL A 585 -20.75 -2.18 -0.37
N GLU A 586 -19.74 -2.20 0.50
CA GLU A 586 -19.72 -1.28 1.64
C GLU A 586 -19.29 0.09 1.12
N SER A 587 -20.26 0.98 0.91
CA SER A 587 -19.98 2.41 0.80
C SER A 587 -19.63 2.92 2.20
N LEU A 588 -18.38 3.34 2.40
CA LEU A 588 -18.02 4.18 3.55
C LEU A 588 -18.49 5.62 3.32
#